data_AF-A0A1Q8T9V8-F1
#
_entry.id   AF-A0A1Q8T9V8-F1
#
_cell.length_a   1.000
_cell.length_b   1.000
_cell.length_c   1.000
_cell.angle_alpha   90.00
_cell.angle_beta   90.00
_cell.angle_gamma   90.00
#
_symmetry.space_group_name_H-M   'P 1'
#
loop_
_entity.id
_entity.type
_entity.pdbx_description
1 polymer ?
#
loop_
_entity_poly.entity_id
_entity_poly.type
_entity_poly.pdbx_seq_one_letter_code
_entity_poly.pdbx_strand_id
1 'polypeptide(L)'
;MTDSDTRIPIPASTRAELLATLEGYEHLLFESMNQPDYDALRTLYDAWVERLGDSPEAIAICDALNDFIDANVEEGDAERAYFDLVATLQAGGE
;
A
#
# COMPACT_ATOMS: atom_id res chain seq x y z
N MET A 1 -9.29 -33.51 -1.89
CA MET A 1 -8.94 -32.25 -1.21
C MET A 1 -8.87 -31.22 -2.31
N THR A 2 -9.99 -30.57 -2.61
CA THR A 2 -10.03 -29.51 -3.62
C THR A 2 -9.34 -28.31 -2.99
N ASP A 3 -8.09 -28.10 -3.39
CA ASP A 3 -7.38 -26.84 -3.23
C ASP A 3 -8.11 -25.83 -4.12
N SER A 4 -9.23 -25.33 -3.62
CA SER A 4 -9.93 -24.17 -4.18
C SER A 4 -9.29 -22.95 -3.54
N ASP A 5 -8.01 -22.76 -3.82
CA ASP A 5 -7.30 -21.50 -3.68
C ASP A 5 -8.00 -20.49 -4.59
N THR A 6 -9.11 -19.96 -4.07
CA THR A 6 -9.85 -18.91 -4.73
C THR A 6 -9.08 -17.64 -4.39
N ARG A 7 -7.93 -17.47 -5.07
CA ARG A 7 -7.30 -16.17 -5.30
C ARG A 7 -8.35 -15.30 -5.96
N ILE A 8 -9.21 -14.68 -5.16
CA ILE A 8 -10.04 -13.60 -5.66
C ILE A 8 -9.05 -12.47 -5.90
N PRO A 9 -8.73 -12.15 -7.16
CA PRO A 9 -7.83 -11.05 -7.44
C PRO A 9 -8.45 -9.80 -6.83
N ILE A 10 -7.62 -8.91 -6.32
CA ILE A 10 -8.12 -7.65 -5.78
C ILE A 10 -8.86 -6.92 -6.90
N PRO A 11 -10.03 -6.31 -6.66
CA PRO A 11 -10.72 -5.57 -7.71
C PRO A 11 -9.88 -4.39 -8.20
N ALA A 12 -9.87 -4.13 -9.51
CA ALA A 12 -9.19 -2.96 -10.07
C ALA A 12 -9.70 -1.64 -9.47
N SER A 13 -11.00 -1.56 -9.15
CA SER A 13 -11.58 -0.41 -8.46
C SER A 13 -11.01 -0.23 -7.06
N THR A 14 -10.76 -1.32 -6.34
CA THR A 14 -10.10 -1.27 -5.03
C THR A 14 -8.68 -0.75 -5.19
N ARG A 15 -7.88 -1.29 -6.11
CA ARG A 15 -6.52 -0.76 -6.36
C ARG A 15 -6.52 0.73 -6.75
N ALA A 16 -7.48 1.16 -7.56
CA ALA A 16 -7.66 2.56 -7.92
C ALA A 16 -8.02 3.46 -6.72
N GLU A 17 -8.83 2.96 -5.77
CA GLU A 17 -9.11 3.67 -4.52
C GLU A 17 -7.85 3.90 -3.68
N LEU A 18 -6.95 2.92 -3.60
CA LEU A 18 -5.67 3.09 -2.89
C LEU A 18 -4.76 4.08 -3.62
N LEU A 19 -4.63 3.95 -4.94
CA LEU A 19 -3.82 4.88 -5.74
C LEU A 19 -4.29 6.33 -5.56
N ALA A 20 -5.59 6.59 -5.67
CA ALA A 20 -6.16 7.92 -5.45
C ALA A 20 -5.94 8.43 -4.01
N THR A 21 -5.88 7.53 -3.03
CA THR A 21 -5.55 7.90 -1.65
C THR A 21 -4.06 8.26 -1.51
N LEU A 22 -3.18 7.51 -2.18
CA LEU A 22 -1.73 7.70 -2.16
C LEU A 22 -1.27 8.95 -2.91
N GLU A 23 -2.01 9.43 -3.91
CA GLU A 23 -1.79 10.74 -4.54
C GLU A 23 -1.78 11.88 -3.49
N GLY A 24 -2.59 11.74 -2.43
CA GLY A 24 -2.63 12.69 -1.31
C GLY A 24 -1.39 12.69 -0.41
N TYR A 25 -0.47 11.74 -0.60
CA TYR A 25 0.77 11.60 0.16
C TYR A 25 2.04 11.80 -0.70
N GLU A 26 1.91 12.25 -1.96
CA GLU A 26 3.06 12.55 -2.83
C GLU A 26 3.95 13.68 -2.28
N HIS A 27 3.43 14.54 -1.39
CA HIS A 27 4.25 15.57 -0.73
C HIS A 27 5.39 14.96 0.10
N LEU A 28 5.22 13.73 0.60
CA LEU A 28 6.22 13.00 1.37
C LEU A 28 7.45 12.60 0.53
N LEU A 29 7.39 12.72 -0.80
CA LEU A 29 8.54 12.54 -1.68
C LEU A 29 9.55 13.71 -1.56
N PHE A 30 9.09 14.84 -1.05
CA PHE A 30 9.87 16.08 -0.96
C PHE A 30 9.98 16.62 0.46
N GLU A 31 9.09 16.19 1.35
CA GLU A 31 8.94 16.70 2.71
C GLU A 31 9.03 15.56 3.73
N SER A 32 9.59 15.85 4.90
CA SER A 32 9.61 14.88 5.99
C SER A 32 8.20 14.64 6.53
N MET A 33 7.87 13.37 6.74
CA MET A 33 6.61 12.96 7.34
C MET A 33 6.43 13.53 8.75
N ASN A 34 5.29 14.17 8.98
CA ASN A 34 4.89 14.63 10.29
C ASN A 34 4.02 13.58 11.02
N GLN A 35 3.75 13.80 12.30
CA GLN A 35 2.94 12.86 13.10
C GLN A 35 1.52 12.65 12.53
N PRO A 36 0.77 13.70 12.12
CA PRO A 36 -0.52 13.51 11.44
C PRO A 36 -0.46 12.61 10.21
N ASP A 37 0.54 12.78 9.33
CA ASP A 37 0.73 11.96 8.14
C ASP A 37 0.99 10.49 8.52
N TYR A 38 1.86 10.27 9.51
CA TYR A 38 2.15 8.93 10.03
C TYR A 38 0.89 8.24 10.59
N ASP A 39 0.12 8.94 11.44
CA ASP A 39 -1.10 8.39 12.05
C ASP A 39 -2.14 8.04 10.97
N ALA A 40 -2.26 8.89 9.94
CA ALA A 40 -3.17 8.67 8.82
C ALA A 40 -2.75 7.47 7.96
N LEU A 41 -1.46 7.34 7.65
CA LEU A 41 -0.93 6.20 6.89
C LEU A 41 -1.02 4.89 7.68
N ARG A 42 -0.80 4.90 8.99
CA ARG A 42 -1.01 3.70 9.83
C ARG A 42 -2.47 3.29 9.89
N THR A 43 -3.38 4.25 10.01
CA THR A 43 -4.82 3.99 9.94
C THR A 43 -5.22 3.41 8.57
N LEU A 44 -4.63 3.94 7.49
CA LEU A 44 -4.82 3.40 6.15
C LEU A 44 -4.32 1.94 6.08
N TYR A 45 -3.11 1.66 6.54
CA TYR A 45 -2.55 0.31 6.58
C TYR A 45 -3.47 -0.68 7.30
N ASP A 46 -3.90 -0.37 8.52
CA ASP A 46 -4.78 -1.26 9.30
C ASP A 46 -6.10 -1.53 8.58
N ALA A 47 -6.72 -0.49 8.00
CA ALA A 47 -7.96 -0.63 7.24
C ALA A 47 -7.79 -1.49 5.98
N TRP A 48 -6.63 -1.42 5.34
CA TRP A 48 -6.33 -2.18 4.12
C TRP A 48 -5.99 -3.63 4.42
N VAL A 49 -5.25 -3.91 5.50
CA VAL A 49 -5.01 -5.27 5.99
C VAL A 49 -6.34 -5.96 6.32
N GLU A 50 -7.24 -5.29 7.05
CA GLU A 50 -8.56 -5.85 7.38
C GLU A 50 -9.43 -6.08 6.13
N ARG A 51 -9.40 -5.13 5.18
CA ARG A 51 -10.23 -5.19 3.97
C ARG A 51 -9.78 -6.26 2.99
N LEU A 52 -8.47 -6.44 2.79
CA LEU A 52 -7.93 -7.31 1.75
C LEU A 52 -7.69 -8.76 2.21
N GLY A 53 -7.49 -8.98 3.51
CA GLY A 53 -7.20 -10.30 4.07
C GLY A 53 -5.84 -10.87 3.63
N ASP A 54 -5.67 -12.18 3.72
CA ASP A 54 -4.35 -12.85 3.65
C ASP A 54 -3.97 -13.43 2.28
N SER A 55 -4.49 -12.87 1.18
CA SER A 55 -4.06 -13.33 -0.15
C SER A 55 -2.62 -12.90 -0.45
N PRO A 56 -1.83 -13.62 -1.26
CA PRO A 56 -0.48 -13.20 -1.61
C PRO A 56 -0.41 -11.79 -2.24
N GLU A 57 -1.43 -11.41 -3.02
CA GLU A 57 -1.54 -10.07 -3.61
C GLU A 57 -1.83 -9.01 -2.53
N ALA A 58 -2.73 -9.33 -1.59
CA ALA A 58 -3.07 -8.46 -0.47
C ALA A 58 -1.86 -8.22 0.46
N ILE A 59 -1.13 -9.28 0.78
CA ILE A 59 0.09 -9.23 1.57
C ILE A 59 1.12 -8.35 0.86
N ALA A 60 1.35 -8.54 -0.45
CA ALA A 60 2.30 -7.72 -1.19
C ALA A 60 1.95 -6.22 -1.20
N ILE A 61 0.67 -5.87 -1.33
CA ILE A 61 0.22 -4.47 -1.24
C ILE A 61 0.41 -3.90 0.17
N CYS A 62 0.05 -4.65 1.20
CA CYS A 62 0.17 -4.19 2.59
C CYS A 62 1.64 -4.07 3.02
N ASP A 63 2.49 -5.01 2.60
CA ASP A 63 3.94 -4.96 2.82
C ASP A 63 4.54 -3.72 2.16
N ALA A 64 4.23 -3.47 0.87
CA ALA A 64 4.72 -2.27 0.18
C ALA A 64 4.21 -0.95 0.81
N LEU A 65 2.99 -0.94 1.34
CA LEU A 65 2.47 0.21 2.08
C LEU A 65 3.22 0.41 3.41
N ASN A 66 3.50 -0.67 4.14
CA ASN A 66 4.29 -0.59 5.37
C ASN A 66 5.74 -0.15 5.08
N ASP A 67 6.36 -0.64 3.99
CA ASP A 67 7.69 -0.24 3.56
C ASP A 67 7.76 1.26 3.23
N PHE A 68 6.72 1.82 2.60
CA PHE A 68 6.62 3.26 2.37
C PHE A 68 6.54 4.05 3.69
N ILE A 69 5.77 3.58 4.67
CA ILE A 69 5.69 4.20 6.00
C ILE A 69 7.05 4.15 6.68
N ASP A 70 7.69 2.99 6.72
CA ASP A 70 8.96 2.79 7.41
C ASP A 70 10.09 3.60 6.74
N ALA A 71 10.11 3.69 5.40
CA ALA A 71 11.05 4.55 4.67
C ALA A 71 10.88 6.04 5.04
N ASN A 72 9.66 6.50 5.29
CA ASN A 72 9.43 7.87 5.75
C ASN A 72 9.81 8.09 7.23
N VAL A 73 9.71 7.06 8.08
CA VAL A 73 10.10 7.16 9.51
C VAL A 73 11.62 7.11 9.67
N GLU A 74 12.29 6.21 8.97
CA GLU A 74 13.72 5.92 9.15
C GLU A 74 14.65 6.82 8.32
N GLU A 75 14.12 7.89 7.71
CA GLU A 75 14.83 8.70 6.70
C GLU A 75 15.42 7.82 5.57
N GLY A 76 14.70 6.76 5.21
CA GLY A 76 15.00 5.87 4.10
C GLY A 76 14.60 6.47 2.75
N ASP A 77 14.74 5.66 1.69
CA ASP A 77 14.40 6.06 0.32
C ASP A 77 12.88 5.99 0.10
N ALA A 78 12.16 6.99 0.64
CA ALA A 78 10.71 7.11 0.53
C ALA A 78 10.24 7.23 -0.92
N GLU A 79 11.05 7.85 -1.79
CA GLU A 79 10.77 7.95 -3.22
C GLU A 79 10.71 6.57 -3.88
N ARG A 80 11.73 5.75 -3.65
CA ARG A 80 11.73 4.37 -4.15
C ARG A 80 10.58 3.55 -3.58
N ALA A 81 10.35 3.61 -2.27
CA ALA A 81 9.29 2.84 -1.62
C ALA A 81 7.89 3.22 -2.16
N TYR A 82 7.66 4.51 -2.43
CA TYR A 82 6.42 4.98 -3.06
C TYR A 82 6.24 4.40 -4.46
N PHE A 83 7.28 4.42 -5.31
CA PHE A 83 7.18 3.87 -6.66
C PHE A 83 7.00 2.35 -6.66
N ASP A 84 7.66 1.62 -5.75
CA ASP A 84 7.48 0.18 -5.59
C ASP A 84 6.03 -0.16 -5.15
N LEU A 85 5.43 0.65 -4.26
CA LEU A 85 4.03 0.54 -3.87
C LEU A 85 3.08 0.81 -5.04
N VAL A 86 3.28 1.90 -5.79
CA VAL A 86 2.46 2.23 -6.97
C VAL A 86 2.56 1.12 -8.02
N ALA A 87 3.76 0.60 -8.27
CA ALA A 87 3.97 -0.50 -9.21
C ALA A 87 3.24 -1.78 -8.76
N THR A 88 3.28 -2.10 -7.47
CA THR A 88 2.56 -3.25 -6.89
C THR A 88 1.05 -3.14 -7.11
N LEU A 89 0.48 -1.94 -6.93
CA LEU A 89 -0.94 -1.67 -7.18
C LEU A 89 -1.33 -1.70 -8.66
N GLN A 90 -0.39 -1.44 -9.57
CA GLN A 90 -0.66 -1.49 -11.01
C GLN A 90 -0.51 -2.92 -11.58
N ALA A 91 0.40 -3.72 -11.02
CA ALA A 91 0.70 -5.07 -11.49
C ALA A 91 -0.45 -6.07 -11.30
N GLY A 92 -1.33 -5.90 -10.31
CA GLY A 92 -2.50 -6.77 -10.08
C GLY A 92 -3.62 -6.64 -11.13
N GLY A 93 -3.47 -5.73 -12.11
CA GLY A 93 -4.51 -5.36 -13.08
C GLY A 93 -4.63 -6.19 -14.35
N GLU A 94 -3.74 -7.16 -14.58
CA GLU A 94 -3.66 -7.94 -15.84
C GLU A 94 -4.41 -9.28 -15.82
#